data_AF-A0A238JEU1-F1
#
_entry.id   AF-A0A238JEU1-F1
#
_cell.length_a   1.000
_cell.length_b   1.000
_cell.length_c   1.000
_cell.angle_alpha   90.00
_cell.angle_beta   90.00
_cell.angle_gamma   90.00
#
_symmetry.space_group_name_H-M   'P 1'
#
loop_
_entity.id
_entity.type
_entity.pdbx_description
1 polymer ?
#
loop_
_entity_poly.entity_id
_entity_poly.type
_entity_poly.pdbx_seq_one_letter_code
_entity_poly.pdbx_strand_id
1 'polypeptide(L)' 'MEVLAHIKEQSRLNLSSYGPQRMTEELKELGMPIGYRRVGRLMRENNIRVERSKKYKVTTTARQAIAK' A
#
# COMPACT_ATOMS: atom_id res chain seq x y z
N MET A 1 10.50 2.23 18.00
CA MET A 1 9.80 3.38 17.38
C MET A 1 8.34 3.02 17.20
N GLU A 2 7.44 3.62 17.99
CA GLU A 2 6.00 3.32 18.00
C GLU A 2 5.30 3.57 16.66
N VAL A 3 5.80 4.56 15.91
CA VAL A 3 5.34 4.92 14.57
C VAL A 3 5.40 3.76 13.59
N LEU A 4 6.50 3.00 13.61
CA LEU A 4 6.70 1.91 12.65
C LEU A 4 5.72 0.77 12.92
N ALA A 5 5.39 0.52 14.19
CA ALA A 5 4.39 -0.48 14.56
C ALA A 5 3.01 -0.11 14.00
N HIS A 6 2.60 1.16 14.16
CA HIS A 6 1.34 1.65 13.61
C HIS A 6 1.30 1.62 12.08
N ILE A 7 2.39 1.98 11.40
CA ILE A 7 2.46 1.88 9.93
C ILE A 7 2.32 0.42 9.48
N LYS A 8 2.97 -0.53 10.17
CA LYS A 8 2.87 -1.96 9.84
C LYS A 8 1.47 -2.51 10.10
N GLU A 9 0.85 -2.12 11.20
CA GLU A 9 -0.52 -2.49 11.53
C GLU A 9 -1.50 -1.96 10.49
N GLN A 10 -1.43 -0.67 10.14
CA GLN A 10 -2.30 -0.11 9.12
C GLN A 10 -2.04 -0.66 7.72
N SER A 11 -0.78 -0.95 7.37
CA SER A 11 -0.47 -1.61 6.11
C SER A 11 -1.08 -3.01 6.04
N ARG A 12 -1.07 -3.75 7.14
CA ARG A 12 -1.69 -5.08 7.22
C ARG A 12 -3.20 -5.00 7.11
N LEU A 13 -3.84 -4.05 7.80
CA LEU A 13 -5.29 -3.86 7.75
C LEU A 13 -5.78 -3.45 6.35
N ASN A 14 -5.00 -2.62 5.65
CA ASN A 14 -5.39 -2.07 4.35
C ASN A 14 -4.85 -2.83 3.13
N LEU A 15 -4.31 -4.05 3.32
CA LEU A 15 -3.62 -4.84 2.28
C LEU A 15 -2.61 -4.00 1.47
N SER A 16 -1.84 -3.16 2.15
CA SER A 16 -0.85 -2.28 1.53
C SER A 16 -1.44 -1.34 0.45
N SER A 17 -2.73 -1.04 0.48
CA SER A 17 -3.37 -0.14 -0.49
C SER A 17 -3.02 1.33 -0.22
N TYR A 18 -2.60 1.65 1.02
CA TYR A 18 -2.41 3.02 1.48
C TYR A 18 -0.99 3.49 1.24
N GLY A 19 -0.88 4.60 0.51
CA GLY A 19 0.39 5.27 0.27
C GLY A 19 0.80 6.22 1.39
N PRO A 20 1.97 6.85 1.24
CA PRO A 20 2.54 7.73 2.25
C PRO A 20 1.61 8.88 2.68
N GLN A 21 0.77 9.39 1.76
CA GLN A 21 -0.19 10.47 2.02
C GLN A 21 -1.33 10.02 2.93
N ARG A 22 -2.02 8.92 2.58
CA ARG A 22 -3.08 8.36 3.43
C ARG A 22 -2.53 7.89 4.77
N MET A 23 -1.36 7.26 4.76
CA MET A 23 -0.70 6.83 5.99
C MET A 23 -0.38 8.00 6.93
N THR A 24 -0.02 9.19 6.41
CA THR A 24 0.15 10.39 7.25
C THR A 24 -1.15 10.94 7.82
N GLU A 25 -2.27 10.83 7.10
CA GLU A 25 -3.58 11.27 7.60
C GLU A 25 -4.02 10.40 8.78
N GLU A 26 -3.94 9.09 8.63
CA GLU A 26 -4.22 8.12 9.71
C GLU A 26 -3.35 8.34 10.95
N LEU A 27 -2.03 8.52 10.74
CA LEU A 27 -1.11 8.79 11.86
C LEU A 27 -1.41 10.11 12.56
N LYS A 28 -1.91 11.11 11.83
CA LYS A 28 -2.32 12.41 12.40
C LYS A 28 -3.59 12.27 13.23
N GLU A 29 -4.56 11.47 12.80
CA GLU A 29 -5.77 11.16 13.57
C GLU A 29 -5.46 10.39 14.86
N LEU A 30 -4.45 9.51 14.81
CA LEU A 30 -3.92 8.80 15.98
C LEU A 30 -3.07 9.68 16.93
N GLY A 31 -2.96 10.99 16.66
CA GLY A 31 -2.23 11.93 17.51
C GLY A 31 -0.71 11.94 17.31
N MET A 32 -0.21 11.31 16.24
CA MET A 32 1.20 11.31 15.86
C MET A 32 1.44 12.18 14.61
N PRO A 33 1.66 13.50 14.77
CA PRO A 33 1.93 14.39 13.64
C PRO A 33 3.33 14.10 13.06
N ILE A 34 3.35 13.35 11.95
CA ILE A 34 4.60 12.97 11.27
C ILE A 34 4.55 13.47 9.83
N GLY A 35 5.66 14.09 9.40
CA GLY A 35 5.78 14.57 8.03
C GLY A 35 5.80 13.42 7.02
N TYR A 36 5.14 13.65 5.88
CA TYR A 36 5.06 12.71 4.75
C TYR A 36 6.42 12.13 4.35
N ARG A 37 7.50 12.93 4.37
CA ARG A 37 8.85 12.49 4.01
C ARG A 37 9.37 11.40 4.96
N ARG A 38 9.07 11.51 6.25
CA ARG A 38 9.49 10.53 7.27
C ARG A 38 8.70 9.23 7.13
N VAL A 39 7.39 9.32 6.89
CA VAL A 39 6.54 8.14 6.62
C VAL A 39 7.01 7.42 5.36
N GLY A 40 7.23 8.14 4.25
CA GLY A 40 7.74 7.56 3.02
C GLY A 40 9.11 6.90 3.17
N ARG A 41 10.01 7.49 3.97
CA ARG A 41 11.30 6.86 4.31
C ARG A 41 11.11 5.56 5.10
N LEU A 42 10.32 5.59 6.17
CA LEU A 42 10.05 4.40 6.99
C LEU A 42 9.40 3.27 6.19
N MET A 43 8.43 3.61 5.32
CA MET A 43 7.81 2.64 4.42
C MET A 43 8.85 2.02 3.47
N ARG A 44 9.72 2.83 2.86
CA ARG A 44 10.76 2.36 1.93
C ARG A 44 11.82 1.49 2.62
N GLU A 45 12.32 1.90 3.79
CA GLU A 45 13.30 1.16 4.58
C GLU A 45 12.75 -0.20 5.06
N ASN A 46 11.43 -0.29 5.26
CA ASN A 46 10.78 -1.51 5.75
C ASN A 46 10.10 -2.34 4.65
N ASN A 47 10.39 -2.05 3.38
CA ASN A 47 9.79 -2.72 2.21
C ASN A 47 8.25 -2.69 2.17
N ILE A 48 7.63 -1.72 2.83
CA ILE A 48 6.18 -1.50 2.78
C ILE A 48 5.88 -0.71 1.51
N ARG A 49 5.39 -1.40 0.48
CA ARG A 49 5.05 -0.80 -0.82
C ARG A 49 3.55 -0.76 -1.03
N VAL A 50 3.10 0.25 -1.75
CA VAL A 50 1.71 0.34 -2.16
C VAL A 50 1.41 -0.70 -3.22
N GLU A 51 0.49 -1.60 -2.93
CA GLU A 51 0.02 -2.57 -3.91
C GLU A 51 -1.04 -1.92 -4.78
N ARG A 52 -0.71 -1.69 -6.05
CA ARG A 52 -1.66 -1.13 -7.03
C ARG A 52 -2.21 -2.26 -7.89
N SER A 53 -3.50 -2.54 -7.75
CA SER A 53 -4.19 -3.45 -8.66
C SER A 53 -4.13 -2.86 -10.08
N LYS A 54 -3.46 -3.57 -10.99
CA LYS A 54 -3.47 -3.22 -12.41
C LYS A 54 -4.73 -3.81 -13.04
N LYS A 55 -5.62 -2.96 -13.55
CA LYS A 55 -6.73 -3.42 -14.38
C LYS A 55 -6.18 -3.78 -15.76
N TYR A 56 -6.12 -5.07 -16.06
CA TYR A 56 -5.77 -5.54 -17.40
C TYR A 56 -7.00 -5.53 -18.31
N LYS A 57 -6.85 -5.07 -19.54
CA LYS A 57 -7.88 -5.23 -20.58
C LYS A 57 -7.90 -6.68 -21.00
N VAL A 58 -9.07 -7.32 -20.99
CA VAL A 58 -9.26 -8.68 -21.50
C VAL A 58 -8.87 -8.71 -22.97
N THR A 59 -7.85 -9.49 -23.33
CA THR A 59 -7.47 -9.77 -24.72
C THR A 59 -8.14 -11.07 -25.18
N THR A 60 -8.92 -10.99 -26.27
CA THR A 60 -9.79 -12.05 -26.81
C THR A 60 -9.05 -13.28 -27.38
N THR A 61 -7.73 -13.38 -27.26
CA THR A 61 -6.94 -14.49 -27.83
C THR A 61 -7.01 -15.80 -27.04
N ALA A 62 -7.60 -15.82 -25.84
CA ALA A 62 -7.64 -17.00 -24.98
C ALA A 62 -8.78 -18.01 -25.30
N ARG A 63 -9.63 -17.78 -26.32
CA ARG A 63 -10.76 -18.68 -26.62
C ARG A 63 -10.44 -19.87 -27.53
N GLN A 64 -9.30 -19.90 -28.23
CA GLN A 64 -9.01 -20.96 -29.22
C GLN A 64 -8.20 -22.15 -28.67
N ALA A 65 -7.79 -22.14 -27.40
CA ALA A 65 -6.98 -23.22 -26.82
C ALA A 65 -7.79 -24.35 -26.13
N ILE A 66 -9.13 -24.27 -26.10
CA ILE A 66 -10.01 -25.26 -25.45
C ILE A 66 -10.78 -26.09 -26.50
N ALA A 67 -10.14 -26.41 -27.62
CA ALA A 67 -10.68 -27.35 -28.60
C ALA A 67 -9.55 -28.27 -29.07
N LYS A 68 -9.30 -29.34 -28.32
CA LYS A 68 -8.65 -30.55 -28.82
C LYS A 68 -9.17 -31.75 -28.06
#